data_AF-A0A550GYI7-F1
#
_entry.id   AF-A0A550GYI7-F1
#
_cell.length_a   1.000
_cell.length_b   1.000
_cell.length_c   1.000
_cell.angle_alpha   90.00
_cell.angle_beta   90.00
_cell.angle_gamma   90.00
#
_symmetry.space_group_name_H-M   'P 1'
#
loop_
_entity.id
_entity.type
_entity.pdbx_description
1 polymer ?
#
loop_
_entity_poly.entity_id
_entity_poly.type
_entity_poly.pdbx_seq_one_letter_code
_entity_poly.pdbx_strand_id
1 'polypeptide(L)'
;MNKNLNTRSSSTKAQERMFSAISAGSFLILLGIVFVINLPTSIFDALFDFFSSFSLTQVPATGISLPAPIAPNVHTVLYGALFQFCVGLGILQIIFLLLRIVINSPINKTAETMGNLVYWFGAAYLVTTYLNNTTDTTKWFVFWTGILIILGLSFVARAFVLLAKRK
;
A
#
# COMPACT_ATOMS: atom_id res chain seq x y z
N MET A 1 41.80 12.06 16.96
CA MET A 1 40.54 12.61 16.42
C MET A 1 39.72 11.47 15.80
N ASN A 2 38.54 11.20 16.37
CA ASN A 2 37.37 10.57 15.73
C ASN A 2 37.22 9.03 15.56
N LYS A 3 37.42 8.23 16.62
CA LYS A 3 36.95 6.82 16.65
C LYS A 3 35.42 6.70 16.90
N ASN A 4 34.83 7.69 17.58
CA ASN A 4 33.43 7.69 18.02
C ASN A 4 32.39 8.01 16.92
N LEU A 5 32.70 8.81 15.89
CA LEU A 5 31.74 9.04 14.79
C LEU A 5 31.65 7.81 13.87
N ASN A 6 32.74 7.07 13.70
CA ASN A 6 32.74 5.87 12.85
C ASN A 6 31.87 4.75 13.42
N THR A 7 31.93 4.50 14.74
CA THR A 7 31.13 3.47 15.42
C THR A 7 29.63 3.81 15.44
N ARG A 8 29.26 5.09 15.61
CA ARG A 8 27.86 5.54 15.56
C ARG A 8 27.26 5.41 14.15
N SER A 9 28.05 5.66 13.11
CA SER A 9 27.59 5.53 11.72
C SER A 9 27.41 4.07 11.28
N SER A 10 28.23 3.13 11.77
CA SER A 10 28.07 1.71 11.42
C SER A 10 26.90 1.07 12.18
N SER A 11 26.72 1.44 13.45
CA SER A 11 25.59 0.98 14.27
C SER A 11 24.24 1.43 13.71
N THR A 12 24.10 2.70 13.32
CA THR A 12 22.87 3.21 12.69
C THR A 12 22.57 2.53 11.34
N LYS A 13 23.60 2.27 10.51
CA LYS A 13 23.45 1.51 9.26
C LYS A 13 23.03 0.06 9.50
N ALA A 14 23.61 -0.60 10.50
CA ALA A 14 23.25 -1.97 10.88
C ALA A 14 21.80 -2.06 11.37
N GLN A 15 21.38 -1.09 12.19
CA GLN A 15 20.01 -0.98 12.67
C GLN A 15 19.02 -0.77 11.51
N GLU A 16 19.30 0.12 10.56
CA GLU A 16 18.42 0.34 9.40
C GLU A 16 18.33 -0.87 8.47
N ARG A 17 19.42 -1.64 8.31
CA ARG A 17 19.40 -2.92 7.59
C ARG A 17 18.47 -3.93 8.27
N MET A 18 18.55 -4.01 9.60
CA MET A 18 17.67 -4.87 10.38
C MET A 18 16.21 -4.43 10.27
N PHE A 19 15.92 -3.13 10.33
CA PHE A 19 14.58 -2.59 10.09
C PHE A 19 14.05 -2.92 8.70
N SER A 20 14.89 -2.81 7.67
CA SER A 20 14.50 -3.15 6.30
C SER A 20 14.21 -4.64 6.18
N ALA A 21 15.01 -5.51 6.79
CA ALA A 21 14.79 -6.96 6.78
C ALA A 21 13.52 -7.36 7.53
N ILE A 22 13.29 -6.77 8.72
CA ILE A 22 12.07 -6.99 9.50
C ILE A 22 10.86 -6.50 8.72
N SER A 23 10.91 -5.30 8.12
CA SER A 23 9.82 -4.77 7.31
C SER A 23 9.50 -5.66 6.11
N ALA A 24 10.51 -6.18 5.42
CA ALA A 24 10.32 -7.11 4.31
C ALA A 24 9.71 -8.44 4.80
N GLY A 25 10.20 -8.98 5.91
CA GLY A 25 9.64 -10.20 6.53
C GLY A 25 8.19 -10.03 6.96
N SER A 26 7.85 -8.93 7.64
CA SER A 26 6.48 -8.62 8.05
C SER A 26 5.54 -8.46 6.86
N PHE A 27 6.02 -7.87 5.75
CA PHE A 27 5.25 -7.79 4.50
C PHE A 27 4.94 -9.19 3.95
N LEU A 28 5.93 -10.09 3.89
CA LEU A 28 5.73 -11.46 3.42
C LEU A 28 4.80 -12.27 4.32
N ILE A 29 4.94 -12.13 5.64
CA ILE A 29 4.06 -12.77 6.62
C ILE A 29 2.62 -12.28 6.43
N LEU A 30 2.42 -10.96 6.31
CA LEU A 30 1.08 -10.41 6.08
C LEU A 30 0.48 -10.91 4.78
N LEU A 31 1.27 -10.94 3.70
CA LEU A 31 0.83 -11.48 2.41
C LEU A 31 0.40 -12.94 2.55
N GLY A 32 1.17 -13.75 3.27
CA GLY A 32 0.84 -15.14 3.58
C GLY A 32 -0.44 -15.27 4.40
N ILE A 33 -0.64 -14.41 5.41
CA ILE A 33 -1.87 -14.40 6.23
C ILE A 33 -3.10 -14.11 5.37
N VAL A 34 -3.06 -13.05 4.56
CA VAL A 34 -4.16 -12.70 3.65
C VAL A 34 -4.44 -13.85 2.68
N PHE A 35 -3.37 -14.46 2.16
CA PHE A 35 -3.50 -15.61 1.26
C PHE A 35 -4.16 -16.81 1.95
N VAL A 36 -3.76 -17.17 3.17
CA VAL A 36 -4.34 -18.28 3.94
C VAL A 36 -5.80 -18.02 4.32
N ILE A 37 -6.14 -16.78 4.71
CA ILE A 37 -7.52 -16.41 5.06
C ILE A 37 -8.46 -16.55 3.85
N ASN A 38 -7.98 -16.23 2.65
CA ASN A 38 -8.75 -16.30 1.41
C ASN A 38 -8.48 -17.58 0.60
N LEU A 39 -7.74 -18.53 1.16
CA LEU A 39 -7.51 -19.84 0.56
C LEU A 39 -8.81 -20.63 0.34
N PRO A 40 -9.80 -20.60 1.25
CA PRO A 40 -11.06 -21.31 1.06
C PRO A 40 -11.88 -20.83 -0.13
N THR A 41 -11.61 -19.61 -0.63
CA THR A 41 -12.34 -18.98 -1.74
C THR A 41 -11.59 -19.06 -3.06
N SER A 42 -10.65 -20.00 -3.22
CA SER A 42 -9.89 -20.24 -4.45
C SER A 42 -9.27 -18.97 -5.03
N ILE A 43 -8.53 -18.22 -4.22
CA ILE A 43 -8.01 -16.90 -4.63
C ILE A 43 -7.08 -16.96 -5.85
N PHE A 44 -6.43 -18.10 -6.11
CA PHE A 44 -5.62 -18.31 -7.31
C PHE A 44 -6.49 -18.35 -8.57
N ASP A 45 -7.60 -19.09 -8.53
CA ASP A 45 -8.54 -19.15 -9.65
C ASP A 45 -9.15 -17.77 -9.88
N ALA A 46 -9.57 -17.08 -8.81
CA ALA A 46 -10.06 -15.71 -8.89
C ALA A 46 -9.02 -14.72 -9.46
N LEU A 47 -7.73 -14.93 -9.19
CA LEU A 47 -6.64 -14.14 -9.76
C LEU A 47 -6.51 -14.36 -11.27
N PHE A 48 -6.51 -15.61 -11.71
CA PHE A 48 -6.43 -15.94 -13.14
C PHE A 48 -7.67 -15.49 -13.90
N ASP A 49 -8.86 -15.68 -13.31
CA ASP A 49 -10.13 -15.21 -13.85
C ASP A 49 -10.17 -13.68 -13.95
N PHE A 50 -9.61 -12.98 -12.96
CA PHE A 50 -9.51 -11.53 -13.00
C PHE A 50 -8.66 -11.08 -14.22
N PHE A 51 -7.45 -11.61 -14.38
CA PHE A 51 -6.58 -11.22 -15.48
C PHE A 51 -7.06 -11.69 -16.86
N SER A 52 -7.76 -12.82 -16.94
CA SER A 52 -8.35 -13.31 -18.19
C SER A 52 -9.62 -12.55 -18.58
N SER A 53 -10.31 -11.94 -17.61
CA SER A 53 -11.54 -11.15 -17.85
C SER A 53 -11.29 -9.75 -18.41
N PHE A 54 -10.04 -9.34 -18.65
CA PHE A 54 -9.76 -8.02 -19.21
C PHE A 54 -10.19 -7.92 -20.66
N SER A 55 -10.97 -6.88 -20.95
CA SER A 55 -11.34 -6.49 -22.30
C SER A 55 -11.20 -4.98 -22.48
N LEU A 56 -11.14 -4.53 -23.72
CA LEU A 56 -11.18 -3.10 -24.04
C LEU A 56 -12.60 -2.59 -23.81
N THR A 57 -12.79 -1.84 -22.73
CA THR A 57 -14.08 -1.23 -22.39
C THR A 57 -14.00 0.27 -22.59
N GLN A 58 -15.08 0.85 -23.11
CA GLN A 58 -15.14 2.29 -23.33
C GLN A 58 -15.37 2.99 -21.99
N VAL A 59 -14.50 3.96 -21.68
CA VAL A 59 -14.69 4.85 -20.54
C VAL A 59 -15.92 5.72 -20.82
N PRO A 60 -16.93 5.73 -19.93
CA PRO A 60 -18.13 6.52 -20.13
C PRO A 60 -17.82 7.98 -20.45
N ALA A 61 -18.54 8.55 -21.42
CA ALA A 61 -18.49 9.97 -21.81
C ALA A 61 -17.17 10.50 -22.41
N THR A 62 -16.15 9.67 -22.68
CA THR A 62 -14.85 10.15 -23.23
C THR A 62 -14.47 9.59 -24.60
N GLY A 63 -15.11 8.49 -25.05
CA GLY A 63 -14.75 7.85 -26.32
C GLY A 63 -13.45 7.04 -26.28
N ILE A 64 -12.75 7.02 -25.15
CA ILE A 64 -11.47 6.32 -24.97
C ILE A 64 -11.73 4.91 -24.47
N SER A 65 -11.16 3.91 -25.14
CA SER A 65 -11.22 2.52 -24.70
C SER A 65 -10.00 2.15 -23.88
N LEU A 66 -10.23 1.70 -22.64
CA LEU A 66 -9.18 1.27 -21.72
C LEU A 66 -9.44 -0.17 -21.27
N PRO A 67 -8.37 -0.92 -20.92
CA PRO A 67 -8.52 -2.26 -20.38
C PRO A 67 -9.27 -2.22 -19.04
N ALA A 68 -10.40 -2.93 -18.97
CA ALA A 68 -11.11 -3.18 -17.71
C ALA A 68 -11.68 -4.61 -17.71
N PRO A 69 -11.89 -5.19 -16.52
CA PRO A 69 -12.59 -6.47 -16.41
C PRO A 69 -14.02 -6.36 -16.97
N ILE A 70 -14.46 -7.39 -17.71
CA ILE A 70 -15.79 -7.46 -18.35
C ILE A 70 -16.90 -7.34 -17.31
N ALA A 71 -16.74 -8.01 -16.16
CA ALA A 71 -17.67 -7.96 -15.04
C ALA A 71 -16.90 -7.63 -13.74
N PRO A 72 -16.63 -6.34 -13.48
CA PRO A 72 -15.83 -5.93 -12.34
C PRO A 72 -16.37 -6.43 -11.01
N ASN A 73 -17.69 -6.55 -10.88
CA ASN A 73 -18.42 -6.99 -9.68
C ASN A 73 -18.26 -8.48 -9.31
N VAL A 74 -17.74 -9.31 -10.21
CA VAL A 74 -17.59 -10.76 -9.95
C VAL A 74 -16.36 -11.04 -9.08
N HIS A 75 -15.36 -10.15 -9.10
CA HIS A 75 -14.05 -10.36 -8.46
C HIS A 75 -13.98 -9.84 -7.01
N THR A 76 -15.10 -9.84 -6.30
CA THR A 76 -15.21 -9.32 -4.92
C THR A 76 -14.30 -10.03 -3.92
N VAL A 77 -14.02 -11.31 -4.12
CA VAL A 77 -13.06 -12.08 -3.30
C VAL A 77 -11.66 -11.46 -3.40
N LEU A 78 -11.22 -11.12 -4.62
CA LEU A 78 -9.90 -10.52 -4.85
C LEU A 78 -9.81 -9.13 -4.23
N TYR A 79 -10.86 -8.32 -4.36
CA TYR A 79 -10.91 -6.99 -3.79
C TYR A 79 -11.01 -7.01 -2.26
N GLY A 80 -11.70 -7.99 -1.69
CA GLY A 80 -11.72 -8.25 -0.25
C GLY A 80 -10.34 -8.58 0.30
N ALA A 81 -9.61 -9.46 -0.37
CA ALA A 81 -8.22 -9.78 -0.02
C ALA A 81 -7.30 -8.55 -0.16
N LEU A 82 -7.43 -7.79 -1.24
CA LEU A 82 -6.69 -6.54 -1.44
C LEU A 82 -6.98 -5.52 -0.32
N PHE A 83 -8.24 -5.38 0.09
CA PHE A 83 -8.63 -4.52 1.20
C PHE A 83 -7.95 -4.95 2.52
N GLN A 84 -8.05 -6.24 2.86
CA GLN A 84 -7.41 -6.79 4.06
C GLN A 84 -5.89 -6.56 4.04
N PHE A 85 -5.26 -6.72 2.88
CA PHE A 85 -3.84 -6.46 2.69
C PHE A 85 -3.49 -4.99 2.90
N CYS A 86 -4.23 -4.06 2.29
CA CYS A 86 -4.01 -2.62 2.47
C CYS A 86 -4.17 -2.20 3.94
N VAL A 87 -5.22 -2.67 4.62
CA VAL A 87 -5.44 -2.39 6.05
C VAL A 87 -4.31 -2.98 6.90
N GLY A 88 -3.93 -4.23 6.65
CA GLY A 88 -2.83 -4.89 7.37
C GLY A 88 -1.51 -4.15 7.21
N LEU A 89 -1.19 -3.68 6.00
CA LEU A 89 0.01 -2.86 5.76
C LEU A 89 -0.10 -1.51 6.45
N GLY A 90 -1.27 -0.86 6.42
CA GLY A 90 -1.52 0.37 7.18
C GLY A 90 -1.20 0.20 8.67
N ILE A 91 -1.68 -0.89 9.29
CA ILE A 91 -1.40 -1.22 10.69
C ILE A 91 0.09 -1.48 10.92
N LEU A 92 0.75 -2.24 10.05
CA LEU A 92 2.20 -2.47 10.15
C LEU A 92 3.00 -1.16 10.04
N GLN A 93 2.59 -0.22 9.17
CA GLN A 93 3.24 1.09 9.09
C GLN A 93 3.06 1.89 10.38
N ILE A 94 1.92 1.81 11.06
CA ILE A 94 1.73 2.42 12.39
C ILE A 94 2.74 1.86 13.39
N ILE A 95 2.86 0.53 13.46
CA ILE A 95 3.80 -0.14 14.37
C ILE A 95 5.24 0.28 14.07
N PHE A 96 5.65 0.30 12.80
CA PHE A 96 6.99 0.75 12.42
C PHE A 96 7.20 2.23 12.69
N LEU A 97 6.19 3.08 12.53
CA LEU A 97 6.30 4.50 12.86
C LEU A 97 6.56 4.70 14.36
N LEU A 98 5.79 4.02 15.21
CA LEU A 98 5.98 4.06 16.66
C LEU A 98 7.38 3.57 17.06
N LEU A 99 7.81 2.44 16.49
CA LEU A 99 9.13 1.88 16.77
C LEU A 99 10.26 2.82 16.32
N ARG A 100 10.11 3.48 15.16
CA ARG A 100 11.06 4.49 14.67
C ARG A 100 11.13 5.72 15.58
N ILE A 101 10.01 6.15 16.17
CA ILE A 101 9.96 7.25 17.13
C ILE A 101 10.72 6.86 18.42
N VAL A 102 10.49 5.65 18.94
CA VAL A 102 11.14 5.16 20.16
C VAL A 102 12.66 5.07 20.01
N ILE A 103 13.16 4.64 18.84
CA ILE A 103 14.61 4.44 18.62
C ILE A 103 15.27 5.68 17.98
N ASN A 104 14.56 6.81 17.86
CA ASN A 104 15.06 8.03 17.23
C ASN A 104 15.66 7.79 15.83
N SER A 105 14.96 7.00 15.00
CA SER A 105 15.37 6.70 13.62
C SER A 105 15.47 7.97 12.76
N PRO A 106 16.38 8.02 11.77
CA PRO A 106 16.55 9.16 10.87
C PRO A 106 15.24 9.64 10.26
N ILE A 107 15.09 10.96 10.22
CA ILE A 107 13.82 11.57 9.83
C ILE A 107 13.34 11.20 8.43
N ASN A 108 14.27 11.02 7.49
CA ASN A 108 13.92 10.63 6.13
C ASN A 108 13.11 9.32 6.12
N LYS A 109 13.44 8.39 7.03
CA LYS A 109 12.76 7.11 7.15
C LYS A 109 11.42 7.21 7.87
N THR A 110 11.31 8.06 8.88
CA THR A 110 10.03 8.36 9.54
C THR A 110 9.04 9.02 8.57
N ALA A 111 9.51 9.95 7.74
CA ALA A 111 8.70 10.61 6.72
C ALA A 111 8.27 9.62 5.62
N GLU A 112 9.14 8.71 5.22
CA GLU A 112 8.83 7.62 4.28
C GLU A 112 7.73 6.70 4.84
N THR A 113 7.84 6.26 6.10
CA THR A 113 6.81 5.47 6.78
C THR A 113 5.47 6.22 6.88
N MET A 114 5.47 7.53 7.14
CA MET A 114 4.25 8.33 7.17
C MET A 114 3.56 8.41 5.79
N GLY A 115 4.33 8.66 4.71
CA GLY A 115 3.78 8.65 3.36
C GLY A 115 3.16 7.30 3.01
N ASN A 116 3.87 6.21 3.31
CA ASN A 116 3.37 4.85 3.10
C ASN A 116 2.08 4.58 3.88
N LEU A 117 1.98 5.06 5.12
CA LEU A 117 0.76 4.93 5.93
C LEU A 117 -0.44 5.59 5.24
N VAL A 118 -0.29 6.85 4.81
CA VAL A 118 -1.34 7.58 4.09
C VAL A 118 -1.75 6.86 2.82
N TYR A 119 -0.76 6.33 2.07
CA TYR A 119 -1.01 5.57 0.86
C TYR A 119 -1.84 4.30 1.14
N TRP A 120 -1.41 3.46 2.10
CA TRP A 120 -2.08 2.18 2.35
C TRP A 120 -3.49 2.33 2.91
N PHE A 121 -3.72 3.28 3.83
CA PHE A 121 -5.07 3.57 4.32
C PHE A 121 -5.95 4.24 3.25
N GLY A 122 -5.40 5.14 2.45
CA GLY A 122 -6.11 5.73 1.31
C GLY A 122 -6.49 4.66 0.28
N ALA A 123 -5.58 3.75 -0.05
CA ALA A 123 -5.86 2.61 -0.93
C ALA A 123 -6.95 1.70 -0.35
N ALA A 124 -6.88 1.37 0.95
CA ALA A 124 -7.92 0.58 1.61
C ALA A 124 -9.30 1.24 1.50
N TYR A 125 -9.39 2.55 1.73
CA TYR A 125 -10.62 3.32 1.56
C TYR A 125 -11.15 3.23 0.13
N LEU A 126 -10.29 3.44 -0.88
CA LEU A 126 -10.69 3.34 -2.29
C LEU A 126 -11.16 1.94 -2.68
N VAL A 127 -10.49 0.89 -2.18
CA VAL A 127 -10.90 -0.50 -2.44
C VAL A 127 -12.29 -0.77 -1.89
N THR A 128 -12.56 -0.41 -0.63
CA THR A 128 -13.90 -0.64 -0.07
C THR A 128 -14.97 0.19 -0.79
N THR A 129 -14.70 1.46 -1.06
CA THR A 129 -15.68 2.39 -1.66
C THR A 129 -16.00 2.05 -3.11
N TYR A 130 -15.00 1.73 -3.94
CA TYR A 130 -15.17 1.59 -5.39
C TYR A 130 -15.15 0.16 -5.91
N LEU A 131 -14.57 -0.79 -5.15
CA LEU A 131 -14.41 -2.18 -5.59
C LEU A 131 -15.23 -3.20 -4.77
N ASN A 132 -15.51 -2.94 -3.49
CA ASN A 132 -16.29 -3.91 -2.69
C ASN A 132 -17.79 -3.60 -2.69
N ASN A 133 -18.18 -2.32 -2.54
CA ASN A 133 -19.58 -1.98 -2.29
C ASN A 133 -20.44 -1.91 -3.57
N THR A 134 -19.89 -1.38 -4.66
CA THR A 134 -20.57 -1.36 -5.97
C THR A 134 -19.53 -1.17 -7.07
N THR A 135 -19.31 -2.18 -7.90
CA THR A 135 -18.24 -2.14 -8.91
C THR A 135 -18.83 -2.12 -10.30
N ASP A 136 -18.85 -0.93 -10.87
CA ASP A 136 -19.24 -0.67 -12.25
C ASP A 136 -18.00 -0.23 -13.04
N THR A 137 -18.04 -0.32 -14.37
CA THR A 137 -16.94 0.10 -15.25
C THR A 137 -16.52 1.56 -14.99
N THR A 138 -17.45 2.46 -14.68
CA THR A 138 -17.14 3.84 -14.28
C THR A 138 -16.31 3.88 -13.00
N LYS A 139 -16.71 3.13 -11.98
CA LYS A 139 -16.07 3.14 -10.65
C LYS A 139 -14.70 2.47 -10.68
N TRP A 140 -14.49 1.51 -11.59
CA TRP A 140 -13.18 0.95 -11.89
C TRP A 140 -12.18 2.03 -12.33
N PHE A 141 -12.56 2.93 -13.24
CA PHE A 141 -11.69 4.03 -13.66
C PHE A 141 -11.52 5.11 -12.60
N VAL A 142 -12.59 5.41 -11.83
CA VAL A 142 -12.51 6.32 -10.69
C VAL A 142 -11.56 5.78 -9.62
N PHE A 143 -11.55 4.47 -9.37
CA PHE A 143 -10.61 3.82 -8.46
C PHE A 143 -9.15 4.10 -8.83
N TRP A 144 -8.76 3.85 -10.08
CA TRP A 144 -7.39 4.09 -10.54
C TRP A 144 -6.99 5.56 -10.48
N THR A 145 -7.93 6.45 -10.79
CA THR A 145 -7.75 7.89 -10.62
C THR A 145 -7.52 8.25 -9.15
N GLY A 146 -8.31 7.67 -8.26
CA GLY A 146 -8.17 7.80 -6.81
C GLY A 146 -6.81 7.33 -6.31
N ILE A 147 -6.30 6.20 -6.81
CA ILE A 147 -4.97 5.68 -6.43
C ILE A 147 -3.88 6.69 -6.79
N LEU A 148 -3.95 7.33 -7.97
CA LEU A 148 -3.00 8.37 -8.36
C LEU A 148 -3.08 9.61 -7.45
N ILE A 149 -4.29 10.02 -7.05
CA ILE A 149 -4.50 11.14 -6.12
C ILE A 149 -3.91 10.83 -4.75
N ILE A 150 -4.18 9.63 -4.20
CA ILE A 150 -3.64 9.19 -2.91
C ILE A 150 -2.11 9.06 -2.96
N LEU A 151 -1.55 8.62 -4.10
CA LEU A 151 -0.10 8.61 -4.30
C LEU A 151 0.46 10.03 -4.20
N GLY A 152 -0.15 11.01 -4.86
CA GLY A 152 0.22 12.42 -4.70
C GLY A 152 0.14 12.90 -3.25
N LEU A 153 -0.96 12.56 -2.55
CA LEU A 153 -1.15 12.91 -1.14
C LEU A 153 -0.09 12.29 -0.22
N SER A 154 0.37 11.08 -0.53
CA SER A 154 1.44 10.40 0.21
C SER A 154 2.77 11.15 0.14
N PHE A 155 3.10 11.71 -1.03
CA PHE A 155 4.30 12.54 -1.21
C PHE A 155 4.19 13.86 -0.45
N VAL A 156 3.00 14.47 -0.45
CA VAL A 156 2.72 15.69 0.33
C VAL A 156 2.86 15.41 1.84
N ALA A 157 2.30 14.31 2.35
CA ALA A 157 2.44 13.91 3.74
C ALA A 157 3.92 13.70 4.15
N ARG A 158 4.71 13.03 3.29
CA ARG A 158 6.15 12.88 3.50
C ARG A 158 6.87 14.23 3.55
N ALA A 159 6.53 15.15 2.65
CA ALA A 159 7.13 16.48 2.61
C ALA A 159 6.85 17.27 3.90
N PHE A 160 5.62 17.21 4.43
CA PHE A 160 5.27 17.86 5.69
C PHE A 160 6.09 17.35 6.88
N VAL A 161 6.28 16.04 7.00
CA VAL A 161 7.10 15.46 8.10
C VAL A 161 8.56 15.91 7.99
N LEU A 162 9.11 15.94 6.78
CA LEU A 162 10.47 16.43 6.55
C LEU A 162 10.63 17.91 6.92
N LEU A 163 9.63 18.75 6.62
CA LEU A 163 9.64 20.18 6.94
C LEU A 163 9.48 20.44 8.44
N ALA A 164 8.57 19.74 9.12
CA ALA A 164 8.21 19.99 10.52
C ALA A 164 9.39 19.84 11.50
N LYS A 165 10.38 19.03 11.15
CA LYS A 165 11.54 18.67 12.00
C LYS A 165 12.87 19.17 11.43
N ARG A 166 12.82 20.00 10.39
CA ARG A 166 13.99 20.77 9.92
C ARG A 166 14.26 21.99 10.82
N LYS A 167 13.37 22.26 11.79
CA LYS A 167 13.60 23.16 12.93
C LYS A 167 14.36 22.44 14.02
#